data_AF-A0A7C9AY28-F1
#
_entry.id   AF-A0A7C9AY28-F1
#
_cell.length_a   1.000
_cell.length_b   1.000
_cell.length_c   1.000
_cell.angle_alpha   90.00
_cell.angle_beta   90.00
_cell.angle_gamma   90.00
#
_symmetry.space_group_name_H-M   'P 1'
#
loop_
_entity.id
_entity.type
_entity.pdbx_description
1 polymer ?
#
loop_
_entity_poly.entity_id
_entity_poly.type
_entity_poly.pdbx_seq_one_letter_code
_entity_poly.pdbx_strand_id
1 'polypeptide(L)'
;REQERIAFTYEVEFVKSDIRWPSRWDAYLKMEGARVHWFSILNSLMVILFMAGIVFVIFLRTVRRDLTRYEELDKEAQAQMNEELSGWKLVVGDVFREPDHPKLLCVMVGDGVQITGMAVVTIIFAALGFMSPASRGMLLTAMIMLYLFLGVFAGYAGVRLWRTIKGSSEGWRSVAWWVACFFPGIVFVILTLLNFLLWGSRSTGAIPISLYFILLSLWFCISVPLTLFGGFLGTRAESIQYPVRTNQIPREIPARKYPSWLLVLGAGTLPFGTLFIELFFILSSIWLGRFYYVFGFLFIVLLLLVIVCAEVSVVLTYMHLCVEDWRWWWKAFFASGSVALYVFLYSI
;
A
#
# COMPACT_ATOMS: atom_id res chain seq x y z
N ARG A 1 -8.64 -38.68 -41.21
CA ARG A 1 -9.19 -37.36 -41.62
C ARG A 1 -8.35 -36.17 -41.13
N GLU A 2 -7.19 -36.36 -40.49
CA GLU A 2 -6.34 -35.26 -39.96
C GLU A 2 -5.36 -34.64 -40.97
N GLN A 3 -5.40 -35.02 -42.25
CA GLN A 3 -4.50 -34.52 -43.30
C GLN A 3 -5.22 -33.83 -44.47
N GLU A 4 -6.50 -33.49 -44.33
CA GLU A 4 -7.23 -32.73 -45.35
C GLU A 4 -6.80 -31.26 -45.31
N ARG A 5 -6.11 -30.82 -46.38
CA ARG A 5 -5.80 -29.41 -46.60
C ARG A 5 -7.07 -28.68 -47.03
N ILE A 6 -7.75 -28.04 -46.08
CA ILE A 6 -8.89 -27.18 -46.37
C ILE A 6 -8.35 -25.86 -46.92
N ALA A 7 -8.71 -25.53 -48.16
CA ALA A 7 -8.42 -24.23 -48.75
C ALA A 7 -9.47 -23.22 -48.29
N PHE A 8 -9.06 -22.22 -47.52
CA PHE A 8 -9.91 -21.11 -47.12
C PHE A 8 -9.53 -19.87 -47.95
N THR A 9 -10.54 -19.21 -48.50
CA THR A 9 -10.42 -17.86 -49.07
C THR A 9 -11.32 -16.94 -48.27
N TYR A 10 -10.85 -15.73 -47.99
CA TYR A 10 -11.65 -14.70 -47.33
C TYR A 10 -11.72 -13.48 -48.22
N GLU A 11 -12.86 -12.80 -48.19
CA GLU A 11 -13.06 -11.49 -48.79
C GLU A 11 -13.20 -10.46 -47.66
N VAL A 12 -12.56 -9.31 -47.82
CA VAL A 12 -12.66 -8.20 -46.85
C VAL A 12 -13.29 -7.02 -47.55
N GLU A 13 -14.50 -6.67 -47.12
CA GLU A 13 -15.17 -5.44 -47.53
C GLU A 13 -14.96 -4.37 -46.46
N PHE A 14 -14.32 -3.25 -46.83
CA PHE A 14 -14.13 -2.12 -45.93
C PHE A 14 -15.29 -1.15 -46.03
N VAL A 15 -16.21 -1.21 -45.06
CA VAL A 15 -17.33 -0.26 -44.96
C VAL A 15 -16.93 0.95 -44.12
N LYS A 16 -17.22 2.15 -44.63
CA LYS A 16 -16.95 3.39 -43.89
C LYS A 16 -17.91 3.50 -42.70
N SER A 17 -17.35 3.57 -41.50
CA SER A 17 -18.11 3.82 -40.27
C SER A 17 -18.21 5.33 -39.97
N ASP A 18 -19.40 5.78 -39.57
CA ASP A 18 -19.64 7.16 -39.11
C ASP A 18 -18.98 7.47 -37.75
N ILE A 19 -18.59 6.44 -37.00
CA ILE A 19 -17.89 6.57 -35.72
C ILE A 19 -16.44 7.02 -35.95
N ARG A 20 -16.06 8.13 -35.33
CA ARG A 20 -14.69 8.68 -35.30
C ARG A 20 -13.73 7.66 -34.68
N TRP A 21 -12.51 7.59 -35.19
CA TRP A 21 -11.48 6.63 -34.73
C TRP A 21 -11.31 6.56 -33.20
N PRO A 22 -11.23 7.69 -32.46
CA PRO A 22 -11.04 7.65 -31.01
C PRO A 22 -12.18 6.99 -30.23
N SER A 23 -13.43 7.10 -30.71
CA SER A 23 -14.62 6.59 -30.01
C SER A 23 -15.00 5.15 -30.41
N ARG A 24 -14.23 4.50 -31.29
CA ARG A 24 -14.51 3.12 -31.71
C ARG A 24 -14.33 2.10 -30.59
N TRP A 25 -13.49 2.41 -29.60
CA TRP A 25 -13.27 1.54 -28.44
C TRP A 25 -14.39 1.62 -27.41
N ASP A 26 -15.20 2.69 -27.39
CA ASP A 26 -16.22 2.91 -26.37
C ASP A 26 -17.26 1.77 -26.31
N ALA A 27 -17.55 1.13 -27.44
CA ALA A 27 -18.45 -0.02 -27.50
C ALA A 27 -17.92 -1.25 -26.74
N TYR A 28 -16.60 -1.44 -26.71
CA TYR A 28 -15.93 -2.56 -26.02
C TYR A 28 -15.59 -2.24 -24.56
N LEU A 29 -15.54 -0.96 -24.20
CA LEU A 29 -15.16 -0.48 -22.87
C LEU A 29 -16.37 -0.25 -21.95
N LYS A 30 -17.61 -0.35 -22.47
CA LYS A 30 -18.82 -0.33 -21.66
C LYS A 30 -18.92 -1.61 -20.82
N MET A 31 -18.64 -1.50 -19.53
CA MET A 31 -18.99 -2.54 -18.56
C MET A 31 -20.43 -2.35 -18.07
N GLU A 32 -21.22 -3.42 -18.15
CA GLU A 32 -22.47 -3.54 -17.41
C GLU A 32 -22.17 -3.73 -15.92
N GLY A 33 -23.02 -3.18 -15.04
CA GLY A 33 -22.87 -3.36 -13.59
C GLY A 33 -22.45 -2.14 -12.77
N ALA A 34 -22.48 -0.92 -13.33
CA ALA A 34 -22.18 0.32 -12.60
C ALA A 34 -22.95 0.47 -11.26
N ARG A 35 -24.19 -0.05 -11.19
CA ARG A 35 -24.99 -0.07 -9.94
C ARG A 35 -24.31 -0.87 -8.82
N VAL A 36 -23.63 -1.97 -9.14
CA VAL A 36 -22.94 -2.80 -8.16
C VAL A 36 -21.66 -2.12 -7.65
N HIS A 37 -20.94 -1.43 -8.52
CA HIS A 37 -19.78 -0.60 -8.12
C HIS A 37 -20.19 0.54 -7.18
N TRP A 38 -21.29 1.25 -7.48
CA TRP A 38 -21.82 2.27 -6.58
C TRP A 38 -22.28 1.71 -5.23
N PHE A 39 -22.91 0.53 -5.23
CA PHE A 39 -23.28 -0.16 -3.99
C PHE A 39 -22.04 -0.53 -3.14
N SER A 40 -20.98 -1.01 -3.79
CA SER A 40 -19.69 -1.30 -3.15
C SER A 40 -19.08 -0.06 -2.46
N ILE A 41 -19.08 1.07 -3.17
CA ILE A 41 -18.58 2.34 -2.64
C ILE A 41 -19.40 2.78 -1.43
N LEU A 42 -20.72 2.70 -1.48
CA LEU A 42 -21.59 3.06 -0.34
C LEU A 42 -21.33 2.17 0.88
N ASN A 43 -21.22 0.86 0.69
CA ASN A 43 -20.90 -0.05 1.79
C ASN A 43 -19.52 0.25 2.41
N SER A 44 -18.52 0.51 1.57
CA SER A 44 -17.17 0.87 2.02
C SER A 44 -17.15 2.19 2.78
N LEU A 45 -17.93 3.18 2.33
CA LEU A 45 -18.11 4.46 3.04
C LEU A 45 -18.75 4.26 4.42
N MET A 46 -19.72 3.37 4.56
CA MET A 46 -20.32 3.07 5.87
C MET A 46 -19.30 2.50 6.85
N VAL A 47 -18.44 1.57 6.39
CA VAL A 47 -17.37 0.99 7.21
C VAL A 47 -16.36 2.06 7.65
N ILE A 48 -15.96 2.95 6.73
CA ILE A 48 -15.07 4.07 7.02
C ILE A 48 -15.68 5.02 8.03
N LEU A 49 -16.93 5.46 7.83
CA LEU A 49 -17.59 6.37 8.76
C LEU A 49 -17.71 5.77 10.17
N PHE A 50 -18.00 4.47 10.26
CA PHE A 50 -18.01 3.77 11.53
C PHE A 50 -16.63 3.78 12.21
N MET A 51 -15.57 3.47 11.46
CA MET A 51 -14.19 3.46 11.97
C MET A 51 -13.68 4.86 12.32
N ALA A 52 -13.96 5.86 11.49
CA ALA A 52 -13.74 7.27 11.77
C ALA A 52 -14.43 7.69 13.07
N GLY A 53 -15.64 7.20 13.32
CA GLY A 53 -16.35 7.38 14.59
C GLY A 53 -15.59 6.83 15.79
N ILE A 54 -15.00 5.63 15.67
CA ILE A 54 -14.15 5.03 16.72
C ILE A 54 -12.90 5.90 16.95
N VAL A 55 -12.20 6.29 15.89
CA VAL A 55 -11.02 7.17 15.98
C VAL A 55 -11.38 8.50 16.62
N PHE A 56 -12.51 9.09 16.24
CA PHE A 56 -13.02 10.34 16.80
C PHE A 56 -13.34 10.20 18.29
N VAL A 57 -13.97 9.08 18.71
CA VAL A 57 -14.21 8.80 20.13
C VAL A 57 -12.90 8.63 20.89
N ILE A 58 -11.91 7.93 20.34
CA ILE A 58 -10.58 7.81 20.94
C ILE A 58 -9.98 9.19 21.13
N PHE A 59 -10.00 10.04 20.09
CA PHE A 59 -9.47 11.39 20.13
C PHE A 59 -10.20 12.27 21.16
N LEU A 60 -11.54 12.28 21.15
CA LEU A 60 -12.35 13.01 22.12
C LEU A 60 -12.08 12.54 23.55
N ARG A 61 -11.94 11.24 23.78
CA ARG A 61 -11.61 10.70 25.11
C ARG A 61 -10.22 11.16 25.54
N THR A 62 -9.23 11.15 24.65
CA THR A 62 -7.89 11.66 24.97
C THR A 62 -7.90 13.16 25.27
N VAL A 63 -8.58 13.97 24.45
CA VAL A 63 -8.63 15.43 24.59
C VAL A 63 -9.47 15.88 25.78
N ARG A 64 -10.69 15.35 25.97
CA ARG A 64 -11.52 15.70 27.15
C ARG A 64 -10.84 15.34 28.45
N ARG A 65 -10.08 14.25 28.49
CA ARG A 65 -9.30 13.84 29.66
C ARG A 65 -8.12 14.78 29.94
N ASP A 66 -7.54 15.37 28.90
CA ASP A 66 -6.50 16.39 29.07
C ASP A 66 -7.09 17.76 29.44
N LEU A 67 -8.30 18.10 28.98
CA LEU A 67 -9.01 19.33 29.34
C LEU A 67 -9.56 19.32 30.78
N THR A 68 -10.18 18.21 31.21
CA THR A 68 -10.68 18.01 32.59
C THR A 68 -9.55 17.90 33.63
N ARG A 69 -8.28 17.82 33.20
CA ARG A 69 -7.12 17.97 34.08
C ARG A 69 -6.83 19.43 34.44
N TYR A 70 -7.44 20.38 33.73
CA TYR A 70 -7.37 21.82 34.01
C TYR A 70 -8.57 22.34 34.81
N GLU A 71 -9.71 21.64 34.78
CA GLU A 71 -10.85 21.91 35.67
C GLU A 71 -10.78 20.96 36.87
N GLU A 72 -10.18 21.45 37.96
CA GLU A 72 -10.28 20.79 39.25
C GLU A 72 -11.76 20.70 39.65
N LEU A 73 -12.42 19.55 39.44
CA LEU A 73 -13.64 19.10 40.14
C LEU A 73 -14.07 17.75 39.55
N ASP A 74 -13.59 16.64 40.11
CA ASP A 74 -14.40 15.51 40.62
C ASP A 74 -13.50 14.30 40.92
N LYS A 75 -12.92 14.25 42.13
CA LYS A 75 -11.82 13.32 42.48
C LYS A 75 -12.25 11.85 42.62
N GLU A 76 -13.52 11.54 42.77
CA GLU A 76 -14.00 10.20 43.14
C GLU A 76 -14.53 9.40 41.95
N ALA A 77 -15.25 10.02 41.00
CA ALA A 77 -15.65 9.37 39.74
C ALA A 77 -14.46 9.12 38.79
N GLN A 78 -13.39 9.90 38.95
CA GLN A 78 -12.22 9.90 38.07
C GLN A 78 -11.21 8.80 38.44
N ALA A 79 -11.18 8.33 39.70
CA ALA A 79 -10.25 7.30 40.17
C ALA A 79 -10.59 5.90 39.60
N GLN A 80 -11.86 5.50 39.63
CA GLN A 80 -12.31 4.21 39.06
C GLN A 80 -12.16 4.15 37.53
N MET A 81 -12.33 5.28 36.83
CA MET A 81 -12.13 5.34 35.37
C MET A 81 -10.64 5.46 34.98
N ASN A 82 -9.77 5.94 35.88
CA ASN A 82 -8.34 6.10 35.65
C ASN A 82 -7.55 4.78 35.71
N GLU A 83 -7.99 3.80 36.51
CA GLU A 83 -7.30 2.50 36.66
C GLU A 83 -7.51 1.55 35.47
N GLU A 84 -8.71 1.50 34.88
CA GLU A 84 -9.01 0.48 33.83
C GLU A 84 -8.56 0.86 32.40
N LEU A 85 -8.27 2.13 32.11
CA LEU A 85 -8.04 2.61 30.72
C LEU A 85 -6.75 3.43 30.49
N SER A 86 -5.87 3.54 31.48
CA SER A 86 -4.71 4.43 31.41
C SER A 86 -3.35 3.75 31.20
N GLY A 87 -3.32 2.51 30.70
CA GLY A 87 -2.07 1.79 30.40
C GLY A 87 -1.16 2.54 29.41
N TRP A 88 -1.73 3.30 28.46
CA TRP A 88 -0.92 4.06 27.51
C TRP A 88 -0.09 5.17 28.17
N LYS A 89 -0.58 5.75 29.28
CA LYS A 89 0.17 6.78 30.03
C LYS A 89 1.41 6.17 30.72
N LEU A 90 1.35 4.90 31.09
CA LEU A 90 2.44 4.18 31.74
C LEU A 90 3.60 3.88 30.79
N VAL A 91 3.33 3.86 29.47
CA VAL A 91 4.33 3.59 28.43
C VAL A 91 4.85 4.83 27.72
N VAL A 92 4.46 6.04 28.14
CA VAL A 92 4.88 7.31 27.50
C VAL A 92 6.40 7.41 27.33
N GLY A 93 7.18 6.94 28.31
CA GLY A 93 8.64 6.93 28.26
C GLY A 93 9.26 5.85 27.36
N ASP A 94 8.48 4.97 26.75
CA ASP A 94 8.96 3.87 25.90
C ASP A 94 8.30 3.83 24.50
N VAL A 95 7.24 4.63 24.24
CA VAL A 95 6.51 4.64 22.96
C VAL A 95 7.40 4.90 21.74
N PHE A 96 8.38 5.79 21.87
CA PHE A 96 9.26 6.19 20.76
C PHE A 96 10.59 5.43 20.75
N ARG A 97 10.68 4.31 21.48
CA ARG A 97 11.86 3.45 21.44
C ARG A 97 12.05 2.90 20.03
N GLU A 98 13.32 2.71 19.68
CA GLU A 98 13.72 2.11 18.40
C GLU A 98 13.00 0.77 18.18
N PRO A 99 12.37 0.56 17.01
CA PRO A 99 11.75 -0.72 16.69
C PRO A 99 12.80 -1.80 16.43
N ASP A 100 12.40 -3.06 16.58
CA ASP A 100 13.19 -4.19 16.11
C ASP A 100 13.49 -4.02 14.60
N HIS A 101 14.72 -4.28 14.14
CA HIS A 101 15.09 -4.12 12.71
C HIS A 101 14.67 -2.78 12.05
N PRO A 102 15.09 -1.61 12.58
CA PRO A 102 14.61 -0.30 12.12
C PRO A 102 14.94 -0.01 10.64
N LYS A 103 16.06 -0.55 10.14
CA LYS A 103 16.46 -0.40 8.73
C LYS A 103 15.41 -1.01 7.80
N LEU A 104 14.90 -2.19 8.12
CA LEU A 104 13.90 -2.87 7.32
C LEU A 104 12.59 -2.08 7.30
N LEU A 105 12.18 -1.54 8.44
CA LEU A 105 10.99 -0.68 8.52
C LEU A 105 11.13 0.56 7.62
N CYS A 106 12.30 1.21 7.65
CA CYS A 106 12.58 2.37 6.80
C CYS A 106 12.54 2.02 5.31
N VAL A 107 13.07 0.84 4.95
CA VAL A 107 13.03 0.31 3.58
C VAL A 107 11.58 0.09 3.14
N MET A 108 10.80 -0.66 3.93
CA MET A 108 9.40 -0.96 3.62
C MET A 108 8.51 0.28 3.53
N VAL A 109 8.72 1.28 4.40
CA VAL A 109 7.98 2.55 4.32
C VAL A 109 8.38 3.34 3.08
N GLY A 110 9.67 3.41 2.74
CA GLY A 110 10.15 4.07 1.52
C GLY A 110 9.55 3.45 0.26
N ASP A 111 9.63 2.12 0.12
CA ASP A 111 9.03 1.38 -0.99
C ASP A 111 7.50 1.54 -1.02
N GLY A 112 6.84 1.56 0.13
CA GLY A 112 5.41 1.81 0.26
C GLY A 112 4.99 3.18 -0.30
N VAL A 113 5.77 4.23 -0.03
CA VAL A 113 5.54 5.58 -0.60
C VAL A 113 5.68 5.57 -2.12
N GLN A 114 6.69 4.87 -2.65
CA GLN A 114 6.92 4.74 -4.09
C GLN A 114 5.77 4.04 -4.80
N ILE A 115 5.36 2.87 -4.29
CA ILE A 115 4.29 2.05 -4.87
C ILE A 115 2.95 2.78 -4.78
N THR A 116 2.65 3.39 -3.63
CA THR A 116 1.40 4.14 -3.44
C THR A 116 1.36 5.36 -4.37
N GLY A 117 2.45 6.12 -4.46
CA GLY A 117 2.54 7.27 -5.37
C GLY A 117 2.40 6.85 -6.84
N MET A 118 3.05 5.75 -7.24
CA MET A 118 2.93 5.20 -8.59
C MET A 118 1.49 4.81 -8.88
N ALA A 119 0.81 4.10 -7.96
CA ALA A 119 -0.58 3.68 -8.13
C ALA A 119 -1.52 4.88 -8.28
N VAL A 120 -1.41 5.88 -7.39
CA VAL A 120 -2.22 7.11 -7.43
C VAL A 120 -2.03 7.83 -8.75
N VAL A 121 -0.78 8.11 -9.14
CA VAL A 121 -0.49 8.87 -10.37
C VAL A 121 -0.95 8.09 -11.61
N THR A 122 -0.69 6.78 -11.66
CA THR A 122 -1.12 5.93 -12.77
C THR A 122 -2.64 5.94 -12.92
N ILE A 123 -3.38 5.76 -11.83
CA ILE A 123 -4.84 5.72 -11.88
C ILE A 123 -5.42 7.08 -12.28
N ILE A 124 -4.83 8.20 -11.83
CA ILE A 124 -5.25 9.54 -12.24
C ILE A 124 -5.07 9.72 -13.76
N PHE A 125 -3.89 9.42 -14.30
CA PHE A 125 -3.66 9.51 -15.74
C PHE A 125 -4.57 8.56 -16.54
N ALA A 126 -4.89 7.38 -15.99
CA ALA A 126 -5.82 6.44 -16.60
C ALA A 126 -7.25 6.97 -16.58
N ALA A 127 -7.70 7.55 -15.47
CA ALA A 127 -9.03 8.11 -15.30
C ALA A 127 -9.26 9.36 -16.17
N LEU A 128 -8.21 10.16 -16.42
CA LEU A 128 -8.24 11.29 -17.36
C LEU A 128 -8.24 10.85 -18.84
N GLY A 129 -8.09 9.55 -19.12
CA GLY A 129 -8.12 9.01 -20.47
C GLY A 129 -6.80 9.11 -21.25
N PHE A 130 -5.70 9.52 -20.60
CA PHE A 130 -4.38 9.58 -21.24
C PHE A 130 -3.80 8.20 -21.57
N MET A 131 -4.23 7.15 -20.85
CA MET A 131 -3.78 5.78 -21.05
C MET A 131 -4.89 4.91 -21.63
N SER A 132 -5.14 5.08 -22.93
CA SER A 132 -6.17 4.31 -23.65
C SER A 132 -5.74 2.85 -23.89
N PRO A 133 -6.64 1.86 -23.72
CA PRO A 133 -6.39 0.45 -24.04
C PRO A 133 -6.03 0.23 -25.52
N ALA A 134 -6.34 1.20 -26.39
CA ALA A 134 -5.95 1.18 -27.81
C ALA A 134 -4.43 1.13 -28.01
N SER A 135 -3.65 1.66 -27.06
CA SER A 135 -2.19 1.67 -27.09
C SER A 135 -1.62 0.52 -26.25
N ARG A 136 -1.32 -0.60 -26.92
CA ARG A 136 -0.78 -1.80 -26.26
C ARG A 136 0.49 -1.44 -25.47
N GLY A 137 0.51 -1.77 -24.18
CA GLY A 137 1.68 -1.59 -23.32
C GLY A 137 1.94 -0.16 -22.81
N MET A 138 1.08 0.82 -23.14
CA MET A 138 1.24 2.19 -22.63
C MET A 138 1.11 2.25 -21.10
N LEU A 139 0.10 1.58 -20.54
CA LEU A 139 -0.12 1.53 -19.09
C LEU A 139 1.09 0.95 -18.37
N LEU A 140 1.61 -0.18 -18.85
CA LEU A 140 2.76 -0.87 -18.24
C LEU A 140 4.03 -0.01 -18.35
N THR A 141 4.29 0.58 -19.52
CA THR A 141 5.44 1.47 -19.71
C THR A 141 5.34 2.71 -18.80
N ALA A 142 4.16 3.30 -18.68
CA ALA A 142 3.92 4.43 -17.79
C ALA A 142 4.14 4.05 -16.32
N MET A 143 3.64 2.90 -15.87
CA MET A 143 3.89 2.39 -14.52
C MET A 143 5.38 2.21 -14.24
N ILE A 144 6.14 1.62 -15.17
CA ILE A 144 7.61 1.49 -15.02
C ILE A 144 8.26 2.86 -14.92
N MET A 145 7.96 3.79 -15.83
CA MET A 145 8.55 5.13 -15.81
C MET A 145 8.21 5.89 -14.52
N LEU A 146 6.96 5.85 -14.08
CA LEU A 146 6.53 6.44 -12.81
C LEU A 146 7.26 5.79 -11.64
N TYR A 147 7.37 4.46 -11.61
CA TYR A 147 8.13 3.77 -10.58
C TYR A 147 9.58 4.28 -10.50
N LEU A 148 10.27 4.41 -11.64
CA LEU A 148 11.65 4.91 -11.70
C LEU A 148 11.78 6.32 -11.11
N PHE A 149 10.91 7.25 -11.51
CA PHE A 149 10.98 8.65 -11.05
C PHE A 149 10.55 8.83 -9.60
N LEU A 150 9.55 8.07 -9.15
CA LEU A 150 9.10 8.13 -7.76
C LEU A 150 10.11 7.52 -6.76
N GLY A 151 11.19 6.89 -7.23
CA GLY A 151 12.31 6.46 -6.39
C GLY A 151 12.89 7.59 -5.53
N VAL A 152 12.85 8.84 -6.02
CA VAL A 152 13.27 10.02 -5.23
C VAL A 152 12.45 10.16 -3.95
N PHE A 153 11.13 9.98 -4.01
CA PHE A 153 10.25 10.06 -2.84
C PHE A 153 10.46 8.87 -1.91
N ALA A 154 10.74 7.68 -2.46
CA ALA A 154 11.06 6.48 -1.71
C ALA A 154 12.29 6.68 -0.82
N GLY A 155 13.39 7.12 -1.44
CA GLY A 155 14.65 7.40 -0.76
C GLY A 155 14.50 8.51 0.28
N TYR A 156 13.77 9.57 -0.05
CA TYR A 156 13.49 10.68 0.87
C TYR A 156 12.73 10.19 2.11
N ALA A 157 11.62 9.47 1.93
CA ALA A 157 10.79 8.99 3.03
C ALA A 157 11.54 7.99 3.92
N GLY A 158 12.22 7.01 3.32
CA GLY A 158 12.98 5.99 4.04
C GLY A 158 14.15 6.58 4.84
N VAL A 159 14.93 7.49 4.25
CA VAL A 159 16.05 8.13 4.96
C VAL A 159 15.57 9.13 6.01
N ARG A 160 14.48 9.86 5.76
CA ARG A 160 13.89 10.77 6.76
C ARG A 160 13.42 9.98 7.98
N LEU A 161 12.73 8.85 7.78
CA LEU A 161 12.32 7.97 8.88
C LEU A 161 13.53 7.38 9.63
N TRP A 162 14.57 6.98 8.91
CA TRP A 162 15.82 6.50 9.52
C TRP A 162 16.44 7.56 10.43
N ARG A 163 16.53 8.81 9.95
CA ARG A 163 17.03 9.93 10.74
C ARG A 163 16.18 10.20 11.98
N THR A 164 14.86 10.05 11.89
CA THR A 164 13.98 10.23 13.06
C THR A 164 14.16 9.15 14.11
N ILE A 165 14.36 7.90 13.69
CA ILE A 165 14.53 6.77 14.61
C ILE A 165 15.93 6.81 15.26
N LYS A 166 16.97 7.07 14.47
CA LYS A 166 18.37 7.04 14.95
C LYS A 166 18.87 8.34 15.53
N GLY A 167 18.20 9.46 15.26
CA GLY A 167 18.66 10.79 15.64
C GLY A 167 19.93 11.28 14.91
N SER A 168 20.52 10.46 14.02
CA SER A 168 21.70 10.80 13.24
C SER A 168 21.47 10.51 11.75
N SER A 169 22.29 11.12 10.90
CA SER A 169 22.30 10.82 9.46
C SER A 169 23.21 9.63 9.12
N GLU A 170 23.91 9.04 10.09
CA GLU A 170 24.83 7.94 9.83
C GLU A 170 24.11 6.72 9.25
N GLY A 171 24.72 6.06 8.26
CA GLY A 171 24.12 4.88 7.62
C GLY A 171 23.03 5.16 6.58
N TRP A 172 22.70 6.43 6.28
CA TRP A 172 21.67 6.81 5.29
C TRP A 172 21.88 6.18 3.91
N ARG A 173 23.14 6.09 3.44
CA ARG A 173 23.49 5.49 2.14
C ARG A 173 23.09 4.02 2.09
N SER A 174 23.29 3.30 3.20
CA SER A 174 22.89 1.90 3.28
C SER A 174 21.37 1.78 3.23
N VAL A 175 20.62 2.62 3.96
CA VAL A 175 19.15 2.60 3.90
C VAL A 175 18.65 2.88 2.48
N ALA A 176 19.13 3.94 1.84
CA ALA A 176 18.71 4.31 0.49
C ALA A 176 19.07 3.22 -0.55
N TRP A 177 20.22 2.56 -0.41
CA TRP A 177 20.58 1.41 -1.25
C TRP A 177 19.61 0.23 -1.07
N TRP A 178 19.26 -0.09 0.18
CA TRP A 178 18.28 -1.14 0.45
C TRP A 178 16.88 -0.77 -0.04
N VAL A 179 16.43 0.48 0.08
CA VAL A 179 15.18 0.96 -0.54
C VAL A 179 15.20 0.72 -2.04
N ALA A 180 16.29 1.07 -2.73
CA ALA A 180 16.35 0.92 -4.18
C ALA A 180 16.42 -0.54 -4.66
N CYS A 181 16.87 -1.47 -3.80
CA CYS A 181 17.21 -2.82 -4.22
C CYS A 181 16.34 -3.93 -3.61
N PHE A 182 15.69 -3.70 -2.48
CA PHE A 182 15.04 -4.78 -1.71
C PHE A 182 13.82 -5.35 -2.45
N PHE A 183 12.76 -4.55 -2.66
CA PHE A 183 11.58 -5.01 -3.39
C PHE A 183 11.85 -5.24 -4.89
N PRO A 184 12.54 -4.33 -5.62
CA PRO A 184 12.91 -4.59 -7.01
C PRO A 184 13.73 -5.88 -7.18
N GLY A 185 14.64 -6.19 -6.26
CA GLY A 185 15.42 -7.42 -6.28
C GLY A 185 14.57 -8.67 -6.11
N ILE A 186 13.62 -8.66 -5.16
CA ILE A 186 12.68 -9.77 -4.97
C ILE A 186 11.83 -9.98 -6.24
N VAL A 187 11.27 -8.90 -6.80
CA VAL A 187 10.46 -8.97 -8.03
C VAL A 187 11.29 -9.47 -9.21
N PHE A 188 12.54 -9.01 -9.35
CA PHE A 188 13.44 -9.45 -10.41
C PHE A 188 13.80 -10.93 -10.30
N VAL A 189 14.02 -11.45 -9.08
CA VAL A 189 14.24 -12.88 -8.86
C VAL A 189 13.01 -13.69 -9.25
N ILE A 190 11.81 -13.28 -8.82
CA ILE A 190 10.55 -13.95 -9.19
C ILE A 190 10.36 -13.93 -10.71
N LEU A 191 10.54 -12.77 -11.35
CA LEU A 191 10.46 -12.62 -12.80
C LEU A 191 11.42 -13.58 -13.52
N THR A 192 12.66 -13.66 -13.05
CA THR A 192 13.69 -14.51 -13.62
C THR A 192 13.31 -15.99 -13.50
N LEU A 193 12.84 -16.44 -12.33
CA LEU A 193 12.40 -17.81 -12.11
C LEU A 193 11.20 -18.18 -13.01
N LEU A 194 10.19 -17.31 -13.08
CA LEU A 194 9.02 -17.53 -13.94
C LEU A 194 9.42 -17.54 -15.43
N ASN A 195 10.35 -16.68 -15.84
CA ASN A 195 10.79 -16.63 -17.22
C ASN A 195 11.61 -17.86 -17.63
N PHE A 196 12.39 -18.45 -16.71
CA PHE A 196 13.05 -19.74 -16.98
C PHE A 196 12.04 -20.85 -17.28
N LEU A 197 10.90 -20.89 -16.59
CA LEU A 197 9.82 -21.84 -16.87
C LEU A 197 9.17 -21.57 -18.25
N LEU A 198 9.00 -20.30 -18.62
CA LEU A 198 8.45 -19.92 -19.93
C LEU A 198 9.40 -20.28 -21.07
N TRP A 199 10.71 -20.09 -20.90
CA TRP A 199 11.70 -20.57 -21.87
C TRP A 199 11.69 -22.10 -21.99
N GLY A 200 11.62 -22.82 -20.86
CA GLY A 200 11.55 -24.28 -20.87
C GLY A 200 10.33 -24.84 -21.61
N SER A 201 9.19 -24.15 -21.52
CA SER A 201 7.95 -24.50 -22.23
C SER A 201 7.88 -23.98 -23.68
N ARG A 202 8.92 -23.31 -24.18
CA ARG A 202 8.94 -22.64 -25.50
C ARG A 202 7.75 -21.69 -25.71
N SER A 203 7.31 -21.04 -24.64
CA SER A 203 6.19 -20.10 -24.67
C SER A 203 6.55 -18.86 -25.47
N THR A 204 5.62 -18.37 -26.30
CA THR A 204 5.74 -17.08 -27.00
C THR A 204 5.71 -15.88 -26.05
N GLY A 205 5.28 -16.08 -24.79
CA GLY A 205 5.29 -15.08 -23.74
C GLY A 205 6.64 -14.95 -23.00
N ALA A 206 7.66 -15.71 -23.38
CA ALA A 206 8.96 -15.63 -22.73
C ALA A 206 9.68 -14.31 -23.06
N ILE A 207 10.17 -13.64 -22.04
CA ILE A 207 10.86 -12.35 -22.15
C ILE A 207 12.26 -12.59 -22.76
N PRO A 208 12.63 -11.88 -23.83
CA PRO A 208 13.95 -12.02 -24.44
C PRO A 208 15.04 -11.45 -23.52
N ILE A 209 16.26 -12.01 -23.61
CA ILE A 209 17.37 -11.59 -22.75
C ILE A 209 17.76 -10.11 -22.93
N SER A 210 17.52 -9.53 -24.11
CA SER A 210 17.72 -8.11 -24.38
C SER A 210 16.89 -7.23 -23.44
N LEU A 211 15.67 -7.65 -23.10
CA LEU A 211 14.78 -6.90 -22.22
C LEU A 211 15.25 -6.94 -20.77
N TYR A 212 15.92 -8.02 -20.34
CA TYR A 212 16.61 -8.05 -19.04
C TYR A 212 17.71 -6.99 -18.94
N PHE A 213 18.54 -6.83 -19.98
CA PHE A 213 19.56 -5.78 -20.00
C PHE A 213 18.95 -4.38 -19.94
N ILE A 214 17.83 -4.15 -20.64
CA ILE A 214 17.10 -2.88 -20.57
C ILE A 214 16.59 -2.63 -19.14
N LEU A 215 15.91 -3.61 -18.52
CA LEU A 215 15.38 -3.47 -17.16
C LEU A 215 16.50 -3.24 -16.13
N LEU A 216 17.61 -3.97 -16.22
CA LEU A 216 18.78 -3.77 -15.36
C LEU A 216 19.39 -2.38 -15.55
N SER A 217 19.48 -1.89 -16.80
CA SER A 217 20.00 -0.55 -17.07
C SER A 217 19.09 0.54 -16.47
N LEU A 218 17.77 0.42 -16.62
CA LEU A 218 16.81 1.36 -16.03
C LEU A 218 16.87 1.32 -14.50
N TRP A 219 17.02 0.13 -13.91
CA TRP A 219 17.12 -0.03 -12.46
C TRP A 219 18.40 0.57 -11.89
N PHE A 220 19.58 0.19 -12.39
CA PHE A 220 20.86 0.62 -11.83
C PHE A 220 21.32 2.01 -12.30
N CYS A 221 21.00 2.42 -13.53
CA CYS A 221 21.44 3.72 -14.06
C CYS A 221 20.45 4.86 -13.80
N ILE A 222 19.18 4.56 -13.53
CA ILE A 222 18.15 5.59 -13.26
C ILE A 222 17.58 5.44 -11.85
N SER A 223 16.90 4.32 -11.55
CA SER A 223 16.17 4.19 -10.27
C SER A 223 17.09 4.30 -9.05
N VAL A 224 18.20 3.55 -9.02
CA VAL A 224 19.14 3.56 -7.89
C VAL A 224 19.72 4.97 -7.64
N PRO A 225 20.28 5.68 -8.64
CA PRO A 225 20.73 7.06 -8.46
C PRO A 225 19.63 8.02 -7.98
N LEU A 226 18.42 7.92 -8.53
CA LEU A 226 17.29 8.77 -8.12
C LEU A 226 16.89 8.52 -6.66
N THR A 227 16.85 7.26 -6.23
CA THR A 227 16.56 6.88 -4.84
C THR A 227 17.66 7.35 -3.89
N LEU A 228 18.94 7.22 -4.28
CA LEU A 228 20.06 7.76 -3.51
C LEU A 228 20.00 9.29 -3.40
N PHE A 229 19.65 9.98 -4.48
CA PHE A 229 19.45 11.43 -4.49
C PHE A 229 18.29 11.84 -3.57
N GLY A 230 17.17 11.14 -3.63
CA GLY A 230 16.07 11.30 -2.69
C GLY A 230 16.48 11.09 -1.24
N GLY A 231 17.26 10.05 -0.98
CA GLY A 231 17.85 9.79 0.34
C GLY A 231 18.75 10.92 0.82
N PHE A 232 19.58 11.49 -0.06
CA PHE A 232 20.39 12.66 0.26
C PHE A 232 19.52 13.86 0.65
N LEU A 233 18.42 14.14 -0.06
CA LEU A 233 17.46 15.17 0.34
C LEU A 233 16.83 14.86 1.71
N GLY A 234 16.56 13.58 1.99
CA GLY A 234 16.08 13.12 3.29
C GLY A 234 17.04 13.42 4.45
N THR A 235 18.37 13.40 4.21
CA THR A 235 19.36 13.78 5.23
C THR A 235 19.34 15.26 5.59
N ARG A 236 18.86 16.13 4.67
CA ARG A 236 18.76 17.57 4.88
C ARG A 236 17.43 17.97 5.50
N ALA A 237 16.40 17.15 5.36
CA ALA A 237 15.07 17.41 5.91
C ALA A 237 15.08 17.41 7.45
N GLU A 238 14.32 18.31 8.05
CA GLU A 238 14.18 18.37 9.52
C GLU A 238 13.63 17.05 10.07
N SER A 239 14.31 16.53 11.09
CA SER A 239 13.89 15.34 11.81
C SER A 239 12.66 15.65 12.66
N ILE A 240 11.65 14.79 12.57
CA ILE A 240 10.52 14.79 13.50
C ILE A 240 11.06 14.61 14.92
N GLN A 241 10.82 15.59 15.78
CA GLN A 241 11.21 15.56 17.18
C GLN A 241 10.13 14.83 17.99
N TYR A 242 10.54 13.88 18.83
CA TYR A 242 9.61 13.22 19.74
C TYR A 242 9.31 14.09 20.96
N PRO A 243 8.05 14.13 21.42
CA PRO A 243 7.64 15.00 22.53
C PRO A 243 8.24 14.57 23.89
N VAL A 244 8.72 13.33 23.98
CA VAL A 244 9.28 12.75 25.21
C VAL A 244 10.57 11.99 24.91
N ARG A 245 11.50 12.03 25.87
CA ARG A 245 12.73 11.23 25.83
C ARG A 245 12.44 9.82 26.31
N THR A 246 13.12 8.85 25.72
CA THR A 246 12.99 7.44 26.10
C THR A 246 13.72 7.14 27.41
N ASN A 247 13.12 6.31 28.25
CA ASN A 247 13.76 5.80 29.47
C ASN A 247 14.97 4.91 29.14
N GLN A 248 15.94 4.82 30.03
CA GLN A 248 17.11 3.95 29.83
C GLN A 248 16.72 2.46 29.86
N ILE A 249 15.95 2.07 30.88
CA ILE A 249 15.50 0.69 31.07
C ILE A 249 14.14 0.53 30.40
N PRO A 250 13.97 -0.44 29.48
CA PRO A 250 12.67 -0.72 28.88
C PRO A 250 11.71 -1.28 29.92
N ARG A 251 10.49 -0.75 29.97
CA ARG A 251 9.42 -1.34 30.78
C ARG A 251 9.06 -2.74 30.28
N GLU A 252 8.89 -3.67 31.21
CA GLU A 252 8.40 -5.01 30.92
C GLU A 252 6.94 -4.96 30.42
N ILE A 253 6.66 -5.76 29.38
CA ILE A 253 5.31 -5.85 28.80
C ILE A 253 4.54 -6.93 29.57
N PRO A 254 3.33 -6.63 30.08
CA PRO A 254 2.55 -7.60 30.85
C PRO A 254 2.20 -8.84 30.00
N ALA A 255 2.23 -10.02 30.62
CA ALA A 255 1.88 -11.27 29.96
C ALA A 255 0.40 -11.26 29.54
N ARG A 256 0.14 -11.60 28.27
CA ARG A 256 -1.22 -11.63 27.72
C ARG A 256 -1.76 -13.05 27.61
N LYS A 257 -3.07 -13.16 27.82
CA LYS A 257 -3.83 -14.41 27.58
C LYS A 257 -3.91 -14.78 26.09
N TYR A 258 -3.94 -13.81 25.20
CA TYR A 258 -3.99 -14.01 23.74
C TYR A 258 -2.80 -13.36 23.04
N PRO A 259 -2.28 -13.98 21.96
CA PRO A 259 -1.14 -13.45 21.22
C PRO A 259 -1.51 -12.15 20.50
N SER A 260 -0.69 -11.11 20.68
CA SER A 260 -0.92 -9.78 20.08
C SER A 260 -1.02 -9.81 18.56
N TRP A 261 -0.33 -10.75 17.90
CA TRP A 261 -0.31 -10.90 16.45
C TRP A 261 -1.61 -11.43 15.86
N LEU A 262 -2.43 -12.13 16.64
CA LEU A 262 -3.75 -12.60 16.17
C LEU A 262 -4.70 -11.43 15.93
N LEU A 263 -4.59 -10.38 16.75
CA LEU A 263 -5.33 -9.12 16.55
C LEU A 263 -4.88 -8.40 15.26
N VAL A 264 -3.57 -8.39 14.99
CA VAL A 264 -2.98 -7.80 13.77
C VAL A 264 -3.46 -8.52 12.51
N LEU A 265 -3.55 -9.86 12.55
CA LEU A 265 -4.12 -10.64 11.45
C LEU A 265 -5.60 -10.32 11.27
N GLY A 266 -6.39 -10.38 12.36
CA GLY A 266 -7.83 -10.10 12.31
C GLY A 266 -8.17 -8.71 11.80
N ALA A 267 -7.33 -7.70 12.06
CA ALA A 267 -7.55 -6.34 11.59
C ALA A 267 -7.54 -6.18 10.06
N GLY A 268 -6.82 -7.05 9.34
CA GLY A 268 -6.80 -7.05 7.87
C GLY A 268 -8.14 -7.41 7.23
N THR A 269 -9.07 -8.00 7.99
CA THR A 269 -10.44 -8.27 7.52
C THR A 269 -11.21 -7.00 7.17
N LEU A 270 -10.93 -5.89 7.86
CA LEU A 270 -11.63 -4.63 7.66
C LEU A 270 -11.26 -3.97 6.32
N PRO A 271 -9.96 -3.73 5.99
CA PRO A 271 -9.56 -3.32 4.64
C PRO A 271 -9.91 -4.35 3.56
N PHE A 272 -9.93 -5.65 3.88
CA PHE A 272 -10.34 -6.67 2.92
C PHE A 272 -11.83 -6.53 2.55
N GLY A 273 -12.70 -6.32 3.55
CA GLY A 273 -14.13 -6.12 3.33
C GLY A 273 -14.44 -4.92 2.44
N THR A 274 -13.65 -3.83 2.54
CA THR A 274 -13.83 -2.65 1.68
C THR A 274 -13.34 -2.88 0.24
N LEU A 275 -12.37 -3.78 0.04
CA LEU A 275 -11.86 -4.13 -1.30
C LEU A 275 -12.62 -5.28 -1.97
N PHE A 276 -13.32 -6.11 -1.20
CA PHE A 276 -13.80 -7.42 -1.64
C PHE A 276 -14.56 -7.39 -2.97
N ILE A 277 -15.53 -6.48 -3.11
CA ILE A 277 -16.37 -6.42 -4.31
C ILE A 277 -15.55 -5.99 -5.54
N GLU A 278 -14.66 -5.02 -5.41
CA GLU A 278 -13.83 -4.56 -6.54
C GLU A 278 -12.77 -5.60 -6.90
N LEU A 279 -12.20 -6.27 -5.89
CA LEU A 279 -11.29 -7.39 -6.09
C LEU A 279 -11.97 -8.53 -6.88
N PHE A 280 -13.23 -8.85 -6.55
CA PHE A 280 -14.04 -9.81 -7.30
C PHE A 280 -14.19 -9.40 -8.77
N PHE A 281 -14.50 -8.13 -9.07
CA PHE A 281 -14.64 -7.65 -10.45
C PHE A 281 -13.32 -7.67 -11.22
N ILE A 282 -12.22 -7.27 -10.58
CA ILE A 282 -10.88 -7.28 -11.18
C ILE A 282 -10.47 -8.72 -11.51
N LEU A 283 -10.56 -9.64 -10.54
CA LEU A 283 -10.20 -11.04 -10.76
C LEU A 283 -11.11 -11.69 -11.80
N SER A 284 -12.43 -11.48 -11.73
CA SER A 284 -13.37 -12.00 -12.74
C SER A 284 -13.04 -11.49 -14.14
N SER A 285 -12.61 -10.23 -14.26
CA SER A 285 -12.21 -9.66 -15.55
C SER A 285 -10.94 -10.33 -16.10
N ILE A 286 -9.97 -10.63 -15.23
CA ILE A 286 -8.74 -11.37 -15.60
C ILE A 286 -9.09 -12.79 -16.05
N TRP A 287 -9.91 -13.52 -15.30
CA TRP A 287 -10.29 -14.90 -15.61
C TRP A 287 -11.18 -15.03 -16.86
N LEU A 288 -12.09 -14.09 -17.08
CA LEU A 288 -13.00 -14.08 -18.23
C LEU A 288 -12.41 -13.40 -19.47
N GLY A 289 -11.18 -12.85 -19.37
CA GLY A 289 -10.54 -12.11 -20.46
C GLY A 289 -11.30 -10.84 -20.88
N ARG A 290 -12.06 -10.22 -19.96
CA ARG A 290 -12.81 -8.99 -20.22
C ARG A 290 -12.00 -7.76 -19.80
N PHE A 291 -12.23 -6.62 -20.46
CA PHE A 291 -11.58 -5.37 -20.10
C PHE A 291 -12.23 -4.76 -18.86
N TYR A 292 -11.43 -4.54 -17.80
CA TYR A 292 -11.82 -3.70 -16.67
C TYR A 292 -11.40 -2.25 -16.98
N TYR A 293 -12.34 -1.44 -17.47
CA TYR A 293 -12.09 -0.05 -17.85
C TYR A 293 -12.89 0.93 -16.98
N VAL A 294 -12.70 0.83 -15.67
CA VAL A 294 -13.45 1.60 -14.67
C VAL A 294 -12.49 2.35 -13.73
N PHE A 295 -11.52 3.06 -14.32
CA PHE A 295 -10.43 3.73 -13.58
C PHE A 295 -10.91 4.80 -12.58
N GLY A 296 -12.02 5.50 -12.88
CA GLY A 296 -12.59 6.47 -11.95
C GLY A 296 -13.07 5.83 -10.63
N PHE A 297 -13.71 4.66 -10.72
CA PHE A 297 -14.14 3.93 -9.52
C PHE A 297 -12.94 3.34 -8.78
N LEU A 298 -11.96 2.79 -9.52
CA LEU A 298 -10.72 2.29 -8.94
C LEU A 298 -9.97 3.38 -8.15
N PHE A 299 -9.99 4.63 -8.62
CA PHE A 299 -9.41 5.76 -7.90
C PHE A 299 -10.09 6.02 -6.56
N ILE A 300 -11.43 6.06 -6.55
CA ILE A 300 -12.21 6.26 -5.33
C ILE A 300 -11.92 5.13 -4.34
N VAL A 301 -11.93 3.88 -4.81
CA VAL A 301 -11.66 2.70 -3.98
C VAL A 301 -10.25 2.73 -3.41
N LEU A 302 -9.26 3.18 -4.18
CA LEU A 302 -7.89 3.38 -3.67
C LEU A 302 -7.85 4.42 -2.54
N LEU A 303 -8.55 5.55 -2.69
CA LEU A 303 -8.62 6.56 -1.62
C LEU A 303 -9.29 6.01 -0.36
N LEU A 304 -10.42 5.31 -0.52
CA LEU A 304 -11.11 4.65 0.57
C LEU A 304 -10.20 3.62 1.26
N LEU A 305 -9.45 2.82 0.50
CA LEU A 305 -8.49 1.87 1.04
C LEU A 305 -7.42 2.56 1.89
N VAL A 306 -6.82 3.65 1.39
CA VAL A 306 -5.78 4.39 2.13
C VAL A 306 -6.34 4.91 3.47
N ILE A 307 -7.57 5.42 3.46
CA ILE A 307 -8.24 5.91 4.68
C ILE A 307 -8.47 4.75 5.67
N VAL A 308 -9.08 3.64 5.23
CA VAL A 308 -9.33 2.48 6.11
C VAL A 308 -8.02 1.93 6.68
N CYS A 309 -6.99 1.80 5.85
CA CYS A 309 -5.68 1.34 6.30
C CYS A 309 -5.08 2.27 7.36
N ALA A 310 -5.22 3.58 7.21
CA ALA A 310 -4.75 4.54 8.21
C ALA A 310 -5.55 4.41 9.53
N GLU A 311 -6.87 4.35 9.44
CA GLU A 311 -7.75 4.24 10.62
C GLU A 311 -7.52 2.93 11.39
N VAL A 312 -7.43 1.80 10.69
CA VAL A 312 -7.15 0.48 11.30
C VAL A 312 -5.80 0.49 12.01
N SER A 313 -4.75 1.04 11.39
CA SER A 313 -3.44 1.19 12.02
C SER A 313 -3.50 2.08 13.27
N VAL A 314 -4.25 3.19 13.26
CA VAL A 314 -4.41 4.09 14.41
C VAL A 314 -5.16 3.40 15.55
N VAL A 315 -6.30 2.76 15.27
CA VAL A 315 -7.12 2.07 16.28
C VAL A 315 -6.33 0.93 16.92
N LEU A 316 -5.64 0.10 16.13
CA LEU A 316 -4.82 -0.97 16.70
C LEU A 316 -3.64 -0.45 17.50
N THR A 317 -2.97 0.61 17.05
CA THR A 317 -1.89 1.24 17.81
C THR A 317 -2.40 1.70 19.16
N TYR A 318 -3.54 2.39 19.20
CA TYR A 318 -4.17 2.80 20.45
C TYR A 318 -4.50 1.61 21.36
N MET A 319 -5.13 0.57 20.82
CA MET A 319 -5.47 -0.65 21.58
C MET A 319 -4.22 -1.33 22.16
N HIS A 320 -3.11 -1.40 21.41
CA HIS A 320 -1.84 -1.94 21.92
C HIS A 320 -1.23 -1.07 23.03
N LEU A 321 -1.28 0.25 22.90
CA LEU A 321 -0.78 1.15 23.93
C LEU A 321 -1.61 1.08 25.21
N CYS A 322 -2.94 0.92 25.12
CA CYS A 322 -3.83 0.79 26.28
C CYS A 322 -3.52 -0.44 27.15
N VAL A 323 -2.95 -1.49 26.56
CA VAL A 323 -2.52 -2.71 27.26
C VAL A 323 -1.01 -2.75 27.51
N GLU A 324 -0.39 -1.57 27.61
CA GLU A 324 1.02 -1.36 27.98
C GLU A 324 2.05 -1.97 27.01
N ASP A 325 1.66 -2.18 25.75
CA ASP A 325 2.56 -2.70 24.73
C ASP A 325 3.05 -1.58 23.82
N TRP A 326 4.24 -1.09 24.13
CA TRP A 326 4.89 0.00 23.41
C TRP A 326 5.51 -0.43 22.07
N ARG A 327 5.53 -1.72 21.71
CA ARG A 327 6.11 -2.22 20.45
C ARG A 327 5.10 -2.11 19.30
N TRP A 328 4.68 -0.89 18.98
CA TRP A 328 3.60 -0.64 18.02
C TRP A 328 4.08 -0.55 16.58
N TRP A 329 5.33 -0.15 16.29
CA TRP A 329 5.82 0.12 14.93
C TRP A 329 5.47 -0.96 13.89
N TRP A 330 5.88 -2.20 14.13
CA TRP A 330 5.60 -3.32 13.23
C TRP A 330 4.14 -3.75 13.26
N LYS A 331 3.50 -3.68 14.43
CA LYS A 331 2.09 -4.05 14.57
C LYS A 331 1.20 -3.09 13.79
N ALA A 332 1.51 -1.80 13.79
CA ALA A 332 0.84 -0.78 13.01
C ALA A 332 1.05 -0.95 11.51
N PHE A 333 2.26 -1.34 11.09
CA PHE A 333 2.57 -1.65 9.69
C PHE A 333 1.80 -2.90 9.20
N PHE A 334 1.87 -4.00 9.95
CA PHE A 334 1.22 -5.26 9.59
C PHE A 334 -0.29 -5.28 9.88
N ALA A 335 -0.82 -4.36 10.69
CA ALA A 335 -2.26 -4.23 10.98
C ALA A 335 -3.08 -4.13 9.71
N SER A 336 -2.67 -3.22 8.83
CA SER A 336 -3.32 -3.01 7.53
C SER A 336 -2.64 -3.86 6.45
N GLY A 337 -1.34 -4.15 6.59
CA GLY A 337 -0.61 -5.03 5.67
C GLY A 337 -1.12 -6.48 5.66
N SER A 338 -1.75 -6.97 6.73
CA SER A 338 -2.34 -8.31 6.80
C SER A 338 -3.45 -8.52 5.78
N VAL A 339 -4.05 -7.44 5.23
CA VAL A 339 -4.98 -7.50 4.08
C VAL A 339 -4.40 -8.31 2.91
N ALA A 340 -3.08 -8.24 2.69
CA ALA A 340 -2.42 -8.96 1.59
C ALA A 340 -2.58 -10.49 1.72
N LEU A 341 -2.65 -11.03 2.94
CA LEU A 341 -2.91 -12.46 3.16
C LEU A 341 -4.33 -12.83 2.74
N TYR A 342 -5.32 -11.99 3.06
CA TYR A 342 -6.71 -12.22 2.66
C TYR A 342 -6.89 -12.13 1.15
N VAL A 343 -6.25 -11.15 0.50
CA VAL A 343 -6.23 -11.03 -0.97
C VAL A 343 -5.58 -12.25 -1.61
N PHE A 344 -4.45 -12.72 -1.07
CA PHE A 344 -3.78 -13.92 -1.56
C PHE A 344 -4.65 -15.17 -1.43
N LEU A 345 -5.24 -15.41 -0.25
CA LEU A 345 -6.14 -16.54 -0.01
C LEU A 345 -7.39 -16.51 -0.89
N TYR A 346 -7.89 -15.32 -1.22
CA TYR A 346 -9.02 -15.15 -2.14
C TYR A 346 -8.63 -15.38 -3.62
N SER A 347 -7.36 -15.18 -3.97
CA SER A 347 -6.86 -15.34 -5.34
C SER A 347 -6.55 -16.78 -5.74
N ILE A 348 -6.40 -17.67 -4.76
CA ILE A 348 -6.29 -19.13 -4.92
C ILE A 348 -7.69 -19.69 -5.06
#